data_AF-J8W6A4-F1
#
_entry.id   AF-J8W6A4-F1
#
_cell.length_a   1.000
_cell.length_b   1.000
_cell.length_c   1.000
_cell.angle_alpha   90.00
_cell.angle_beta   90.00
_cell.angle_gamma   90.00
#
_symmetry.space_group_name_H-M   'P 1'
#
loop_
_entity.id
_entity.type
_entity.pdbx_description
1 polymer ?
#
loop_
_entity_poly.entity_id
_entity_poly.type
_entity_poly.pdbx_seq_one_letter_code
_entity_poly.pdbx_strand_id
1 'polypeptide(L)' 'MFKILLLQTWHGLSDDKVEERINDSILLSEFLLLGMGLPAPDHSTICRFRAKLTTLRDYEQAP' A
#
# COMPACT_ATOMS: atom_id res chain seq x y z
N MET A 1 -1.89 -4.01 3.20
CA MET A 1 -1.27 -3.94 1.84
C MET A 1 -2.27 -3.61 0.74
N PHE A 2 -3.27 -4.44 0.41
CA PHE A 2 -4.21 -4.12 -0.69
C PHE A 2 -4.96 -2.78 -0.50
N LYS A 3 -5.47 -2.51 0.71
CA LYS A 3 -6.10 -1.21 1.04
C LYS A 3 -5.18 0.01 0.83
N ILE A 4 -3.86 -0.17 0.97
CA ILE A 4 -2.88 0.91 0.71
C ILE A 4 -2.84 1.23 -0.78
N LEU A 5 -2.85 0.21 -1.65
CA LEU A 5 -2.93 0.41 -3.10
C LEU A 5 -4.23 1.10 -3.53
N LEU A 6 -5.35 0.84 -2.84
CA LEU A 6 -6.61 1.56 -3.06
C LEU A 6 -6.47 3.04 -2.72
N LEU A 7 -5.86 3.38 -1.57
CA LEU A 7 -5.58 4.77 -1.20
C LEU A 7 -4.66 5.46 -2.22
N GLN A 8 -3.64 4.76 -2.71
CA GLN A 8 -2.78 5.28 -3.78
C GLN A 8 -3.56 5.54 -5.06
N THR A 9 -4.49 4.66 -5.43
CA THR A 9 -5.30 4.80 -6.65
C THR A 9 -6.33 5.93 -6.52
N TRP A 10 -6.99 6.05 -5.38
CA TRP A 10 -8.02 7.09 -5.16
C TRP A 10 -7.43 8.49 -5.02
N HIS A 11 -6.25 8.61 -4.42
CA HIS A 11 -5.61 9.90 -4.15
C HIS A 11 -4.42 10.21 -5.07
N GLY A 12 -4.07 9.30 -6.00
CA GLY A 12 -2.94 9.46 -6.91
C GLY A 12 -1.59 9.56 -6.18
N LEU A 13 -1.40 8.80 -5.10
CA LEU A 13 -0.21 8.90 -4.24
C LEU A 13 0.90 7.93 -4.70
N SER A 14 2.14 8.40 -4.66
CA SER A 14 3.33 7.54 -4.76
C SER A 14 3.49 6.68 -3.49
N ASP A 15 4.40 5.70 -3.54
CA ASP A 15 4.68 4.81 -2.40
C ASP A 15 5.15 5.59 -1.17
N ASP A 16 6.06 6.56 -1.37
CA ASP A 16 6.56 7.41 -0.28
C ASP A 16 5.46 8.30 0.30
N LYS A 17 4.61 8.88 -0.57
CA LYS A 17 3.54 9.78 -0.14
C LYS A 17 2.44 9.05 0.62
N VAL A 18 2.11 7.81 0.25
CA VAL A 18 1.10 7.05 0.99
C VAL A 18 1.66 6.59 2.33
N GLU A 19 2.94 6.23 2.41
CA GLU A 19 3.63 5.93 3.67
C GLU A 19 3.55 7.11 4.64
N GLU A 20 3.97 8.30 4.19
CA GLU A 20 3.90 9.55 4.96
C GLU A 20 2.48 9.83 5.46
N ARG A 21 1.48 9.76 4.55
CA ARG A 21 0.08 10.03 4.91
C ARG A 21 -0.50 9.06 5.93
N ILE A 22 -0.12 7.79 5.88
CA ILE A 22 -0.58 6.80 6.87
C ILE A 22 0.03 7.10 8.25
N ASN A 23 1.31 7.46 8.28
CA ASN A 23 2.00 7.84 9.52
C ASN A 23 1.44 9.14 10.13
N ASP A 24 0.99 10.07 9.31
CA ASP A 24 0.43 11.36 9.76
C ASP A 24 -1.06 11.30 10.16
N SER A 25 -1.79 10.25 9.75
CA SER A 25 -3.24 10.17 9.92
C SER A 25 -3.68 8.92 10.68
N ILE A 26 -4.13 9.14 11.92
CA ILE A 26 -4.73 8.10 12.76
C ILE A 26 -5.93 7.45 12.06
N LEU A 27 -6.75 8.22 11.33
CA LEU A 27 -7.91 7.71 10.59
C LEU A 27 -7.50 6.73 9.48
N LEU A 28 -6.39 6.99 8.79
CA LEU A 28 -5.88 6.05 7.79
C LEU A 28 -5.30 4.80 8.44
N SER A 29 -4.62 4.95 9.57
CA SER A 29 -4.14 3.82 10.36
C SER A 29 -5.29 2.92 10.84
N GLU A 30 -6.37 3.51 11.36
CA GLU A 30 -7.59 2.79 11.74
C GLU A 30 -8.27 2.10 10.54
N PHE A 31 -8.40 2.79 9.40
CA PHE A 31 -8.95 2.22 8.17
C PHE A 31 -8.15 1.00 7.67
N LEU A 32 -6.83 1.07 7.80
CA LEU A 32 -5.90 -0.01 7.46
C LEU A 32 -5.86 -1.12 8.52
N LEU A 33 -6.54 -0.94 9.65
CA LEU A 33 -6.46 -1.83 10.82
C LEU A 33 -5.02 -2.02 11.31
N LEU A 34 -4.20 -0.97 11.19
CA LEU A 34 -2.89 -0.94 11.81
C LEU A 34 -3.09 -0.83 13.32
N GLY A 35 -2.38 -1.66 14.08
CA GLY A 35 -2.34 -1.55 15.54
C GLY A 35 -1.90 -0.14 15.93
N MET A 36 -2.50 0.41 16.99
CA MET A 36 -2.22 1.78 17.44
C MET A 36 -0.71 1.94 17.71
N GLY A 37 -0.07 2.90 17.01
CA GLY A 37 1.37 3.15 17.14
C GLY A 37 2.29 2.24 16.32
N LEU A 38 1.74 1.36 15.47
CA LEU A 38 2.55 0.64 14.48
C LEU A 38 2.85 1.55 13.28
N PRO A 39 4.11 1.59 12.80
CA PRO A 39 4.46 2.37 11.63
C PRO A 39 3.79 1.81 10.38
N ALA A 40 3.51 2.70 9.42
CA ALA A 40 3.10 2.29 8.08
C ALA A 40 4.15 1.35 7.46
N PRO A 41 3.75 0.39 6.63
CA PRO A 41 4.70 -0.35 5.80
C PRO A 41 5.51 0.64 4.95
N ASP A 42 6.82 0.46 4.92
CA ASP A 42 7.71 1.33 4.13
C ASP A 42 7.40 1.24 2.62
N HIS A 43 7.79 2.27 1.88
CA HIS A 43 7.62 2.39 0.43
C HIS A 43 8.18 1.16 -0.31
N SER A 44 9.28 0.57 0.19
CA SER A 44 9.90 -0.61 -0.42
C SER A 44 9.01 -1.86 -0.30
N THR A 45 8.27 -1.97 0.80
CA THR A 45 7.32 -3.06 1.07
C THR A 45 6.07 -2.90 0.23
N ILE A 46 5.60 -1.66 0.06
CA ILE A 46 4.50 -1.31 -0.86
C ILE A 46 4.88 -1.64 -2.31
N CYS A 47 6.06 -1.21 -2.74
CA CYS A 47 6.58 -1.47 -4.09
C CYS A 47 6.71 -2.96 -4.38
N ARG A 48 7.32 -3.74 -3.48
CA ARG A 48 7.44 -5.21 -3.61
C ARG A 48 6.09 -5.91 -3.67
N PHE A 49 5.13 -5.46 -2.85
CA PHE A 49 3.77 -6.00 -2.89
C PHE A 49 3.09 -5.75 -4.23
N ARG A 50 3.20 -4.54 -4.77
CA ARG A 50 2.67 -4.19 -6.10
C ARG A 50 3.34 -5.01 -7.20
N ALA A 51 4.67 -5.14 -7.17
CA ALA A 51 5.41 -5.96 -8.13
C ALA A 51 4.93 -7.42 -8.10
N LYS A 52 4.72 -8.00 -6.92
CA LYS A 52 4.22 -9.37 -6.78
C LYS A 52 2.82 -9.55 -7.39
N LEU A 53 1.92 -8.57 -7.24
CA LEU A 53 0.61 -8.60 -7.89
C LEU A 53 0.72 -8.54 -9.42
N THR A 54 1.60 -7.69 -9.95
CA THR A 54 1.86 -7.62 -11.40
C THR A 54 2.38 -8.96 -11.92
N THR A 55 3.38 -9.54 -11.24
CA THR A 55 3.91 -10.85 -11.68
C THR A 55 2.85 -11.94 -11.65
N LEU A 56 1.96 -11.96 -10.64
CA LEU A 56 0.88 -12.94 -10.58
C LEU A 56 -0.10 -12.78 -11.73
N ARG A 57 -0.44 -11.54 -12.08
CA ARG A 57 -1.25 -11.25 -13.28
C ARG A 57 -0.57 -11.74 -14.55
N ASP A 58 0.74 -11.54 -14.67
CA ASP A 58 1.50 -11.98 -15.85
C ASP A 58 1.52 -13.53 -15.96
N TYR A 59 1.56 -14.26 -14.83
CA TYR A 59 1.40 -15.73 -14.82
C TYR A 59 0.00 -16.20 -15.22
N GLU A 60 -1.07 -15.51 -14.77
CA GLU A 60 -2.45 -15.84 -15.18
C GLU A 60 -2.74 -15.53 -16.65
N GLN A 61 -1.94 -14.66 -17.27
CA GLN A 61 -2.04 -14.28 -18.69
C GLN A 61 -1.04 -15.02 -19.60
N ALA A 62 -0.24 -15.93 -19.06
CA ALA A 62 0.68 -16.77 -19.84
C ALA A 62 -0.10 -17.81 -20.67
N PRO A 63 0.32 -18.08 -21.93
CA PRO A 63 -0.39 -18.98 -22.85
C PRO A 63 -0.41 -20.45 -22.39
#